data_AF-A0A0M9YDP2-F1
#
_entry.id   AF-A0A0M9YDP2-F1
#
_cell.length_a   1.000
_cell.length_b   1.000
_cell.length_c   1.000
_cell.angle_alpha   90.00
_cell.angle_beta   90.00
_cell.angle_gamma   90.00
#
_symmetry.space_group_name_H-M   'P 1'
#
loop_
_entity.id
_entity.type
_entity.pdbx_description
1 polymer ?
#
loop_
_entity_poly.entity_id
_entity_poly.type
_entity_poly.pdbx_seq_one_letter_code
_entity_poly.pdbx_strand_id
1 'polypeptide(L)'
;MHLRRRLLSWGLALLGLLIFSPPPAHAAGGSGNLIVNGDAEAGGYCTDDWAAATTVPGWTAQAGGVNVMCHTAGSFGLPSDGNAPGKAFFGPGNFGDGSMSQTVDVSSAAAAVDGGGVSYNLSGWLGGWTTYSGYAAVSLHFQDANGRPLGSIAKLPTVSASDRALATKFLARSTTGPVPAGTRSIQVEVQFLSTSHETGYVDNLSLTLNTPVTAPAPLTPPVSKVPGYDHVFMVMMENTDYSAIMNDPTDTPYLHSLMDQGATMTDFHGVYHPSDENYLAVAGGDTYAKGATYWPNINSPQRHLGDTLEAAGKSWKAYEQGMGTPCNTKNNNDSYYEPDDAPFINYTNVSGNASRCAAHLFDTTQLATDLSSASTTPNFSWIAADDYYDGEASGNGNVTSLKTQDGWLKQTLAPVLTSPAWTQQRSLLVLTWDESNNEAYNHIVTTLVGSQGTVPAATTSPAHYDHYGIARTIEAALGLPGLTANDTYATPLNTAFAPYNGTTPTLTGDLNSVANGGNVTFRYSVPSAAQVNAKNWIGIYPAGVAPGKQSSLAWAYAPDSSGAATFSTGKLSGPGNYDVYYLANDGYSVLAGPFSLAVG
;
A
#
# COMPACT_ATOMS: atom_id res chain seq x y z
N MET A 1 -22.73 40.04 -83.37
CA MET A 1 -23.26 41.41 -83.58
C MET A 1 -22.92 42.22 -82.32
N HIS A 2 -22.28 43.37 -82.52
CA HIS A 2 -21.93 44.49 -81.62
C HIS A 2 -22.63 44.57 -80.22
N LEU A 3 -22.10 45.17 -79.14
CA LEU A 3 -21.01 46.11 -78.89
C LEU A 3 -20.80 46.18 -77.36
N ARG A 4 -19.63 46.65 -76.94
CA ARG A 4 -19.29 47.09 -75.57
C ARG A 4 -20.28 48.10 -74.98
N ARG A 5 -20.40 48.13 -73.63
CA ARG A 5 -20.26 49.36 -72.82
C ARG A 5 -20.13 49.06 -71.32
N ARG A 6 -19.03 49.56 -70.73
CA ARG A 6 -18.88 49.82 -69.29
C ARG A 6 -19.78 50.99 -68.90
N LEU A 7 -20.28 51.01 -67.66
CA LEU A 7 -20.39 52.21 -66.83
C LEU A 7 -20.60 51.82 -65.36
N LEU A 8 -19.86 52.51 -64.48
CA LEU A 8 -19.92 52.44 -63.03
C LEU A 8 -21.30 52.88 -62.51
N SER A 9 -21.73 52.27 -61.41
CA SER A 9 -22.70 52.86 -60.48
C SER A 9 -22.34 52.47 -59.05
N TRP A 10 -22.09 53.49 -58.23
CA TRP A 10 -21.93 53.41 -56.79
C TRP A 10 -23.24 52.95 -56.13
N GLY A 11 -23.17 51.98 -55.23
CA GLY A 11 -24.28 51.55 -54.39
C GLY A 11 -23.85 51.51 -52.92
N LEU A 12 -24.46 52.36 -52.10
CA LEU A 12 -24.37 52.31 -50.64
C LEU A 12 -24.75 50.91 -50.14
N ALA A 13 -23.85 50.25 -49.40
CA ALA A 13 -24.20 49.06 -48.64
C ALA A 13 -24.74 49.48 -47.26
N LEU A 14 -26.05 49.30 -47.04
CA LEU A 14 -26.64 49.29 -45.71
C LEU A 14 -26.02 48.14 -44.90
N LEU A 15 -25.42 48.45 -43.74
CA LEU A 15 -25.15 47.45 -42.71
C LEU A 15 -26.49 46.95 -42.15
N GLY A 16 -26.92 45.77 -42.59
CA GLY A 16 -27.90 44.97 -41.85
C GLY A 16 -27.20 44.28 -40.69
N LEU A 17 -27.57 44.61 -39.45
CA LEU A 17 -27.21 43.81 -38.28
C LEU A 17 -27.81 42.40 -38.45
N LEU A 18 -26.97 41.43 -38.78
CA LEU A 18 -27.27 40.01 -38.61
C LEU A 18 -27.23 39.72 -37.11
N ILE A 19 -28.42 39.61 -36.50
CA ILE A 19 -28.59 39.03 -35.17
C ILE A 19 -28.24 37.55 -35.31
N PHE A 20 -27.02 37.18 -34.95
CA PHE A 20 -26.68 35.79 -34.70
C PHE A 20 -27.46 35.34 -33.46
N SER A 21 -28.54 34.59 -33.66
CA SER A 21 -29.10 33.77 -32.60
C SER A 21 -28.00 32.78 -32.16
N PRO A 22 -27.56 32.78 -30.89
CA PRO A 22 -26.67 31.72 -30.42
C PRO A 22 -27.37 30.38 -30.64
N PRO A 23 -26.63 29.31 -30.98
CA PRO A 23 -27.22 27.98 -31.03
C PRO A 23 -27.89 27.69 -29.68
N PRO A 24 -28.96 26.88 -29.64
CA PRO A 24 -29.51 26.44 -28.37
C PRO A 24 -28.36 25.91 -27.52
N ALA A 25 -28.23 26.43 -26.30
CA ALA A 25 -27.28 25.93 -25.33
C ALA A 25 -27.45 24.40 -25.27
N HIS A 26 -26.45 23.67 -25.76
CA HIS A 26 -26.33 22.26 -25.46
C HIS A 26 -26.43 22.17 -23.95
N ALA A 27 -27.36 21.37 -23.43
CA ALA A 27 -27.37 21.03 -22.02
C ALA A 27 -25.92 20.67 -21.65
N ALA A 28 -25.29 21.46 -20.79
CA ALA A 28 -23.90 21.23 -20.42
C ALA A 28 -23.84 19.80 -19.87
N GLY A 29 -23.19 18.89 -20.60
CA GLY A 29 -23.14 17.48 -20.22
C GLY A 29 -22.55 17.33 -18.82
N GLY A 30 -23.03 16.36 -18.04
CA GLY A 30 -22.34 15.97 -16.82
C GLY A 30 -20.97 15.37 -17.13
N SER A 31 -20.15 15.16 -16.10
CA SER A 31 -18.92 14.40 -16.24
C SER A 31 -19.22 12.91 -16.51
N GLY A 32 -18.23 12.17 -17.03
CA GLY A 32 -18.20 10.72 -16.87
C GLY A 32 -17.91 10.32 -15.41
N ASN A 33 -17.78 9.02 -15.14
CA ASN A 33 -17.29 8.55 -13.85
C ASN A 33 -15.86 9.09 -13.64
N LEU A 34 -15.66 9.77 -12.52
CA LEU A 34 -14.39 10.37 -12.14
C LEU A 34 -13.53 9.46 -11.26
N ILE A 35 -14.09 8.34 -10.78
CA ILE A 35 -13.34 7.30 -10.08
C ILE A 35 -12.77 6.33 -11.11
N VAL A 36 -11.46 6.10 -11.06
CA VAL A 36 -10.78 5.04 -11.81
C VAL A 36 -10.87 3.75 -11.01
N ASN A 37 -11.13 2.63 -11.70
CA ASN A 37 -11.20 1.31 -11.08
C ASN A 37 -12.13 1.28 -9.84
N GLY A 38 -13.29 1.92 -9.94
CA GLY A 38 -14.30 1.87 -8.87
C GLY A 38 -15.01 0.52 -8.79
N ASP A 39 -14.84 -0.30 -9.81
CA ASP A 39 -15.39 -1.64 -10.04
C ASP A 39 -14.39 -2.78 -9.75
N ALA A 40 -13.17 -2.45 -9.31
CA ALA A 40 -12.12 -3.43 -8.98
C ALA A 40 -11.66 -4.36 -10.12
N GLU A 41 -11.98 -4.05 -11.38
CA GLU A 41 -11.67 -4.91 -12.54
C GLU A 41 -10.29 -4.67 -13.15
N ALA A 42 -9.59 -3.61 -12.71
CA ALA A 42 -8.30 -3.27 -13.28
C ALA A 42 -7.25 -4.37 -13.05
N GLY A 43 -6.43 -4.60 -14.08
CA GLY A 43 -5.42 -5.66 -14.06
C GLY A 43 -5.98 -7.05 -14.38
N GLY A 44 -7.31 -7.22 -14.45
CA GLY A 44 -7.95 -8.50 -14.78
C GLY A 44 -7.66 -9.61 -13.77
N TYR A 45 -7.31 -9.22 -12.55
CA TYR A 45 -6.89 -10.09 -11.46
C TYR A 45 -7.80 -9.87 -10.26
N CYS A 46 -8.09 -10.95 -9.56
CA CYS A 46 -8.73 -10.96 -8.25
C CYS A 46 -8.27 -12.21 -7.50
N THR A 47 -8.33 -12.17 -6.17
CA THR A 47 -8.00 -13.32 -5.33
C THR A 47 -9.27 -14.09 -4.93
N ASP A 48 -9.20 -15.42 -4.99
CA ASP A 48 -10.20 -16.31 -4.38
C ASP A 48 -9.92 -16.53 -2.87
N ASP A 49 -8.85 -15.92 -2.36
CA ASP A 49 -8.49 -15.93 -0.96
C ASP A 49 -8.85 -14.62 -0.28
N TRP A 50 -9.91 -14.66 0.51
CA TRP A 50 -10.39 -13.51 1.27
C TRP A 50 -9.37 -13.00 2.29
N ALA A 51 -8.39 -13.81 2.67
CA ALA A 51 -7.40 -13.43 3.67
C ALA A 51 -6.23 -12.61 3.09
N ALA A 52 -5.94 -12.79 1.81
CA ALA A 52 -4.80 -12.14 1.16
C ALA A 52 -5.09 -10.66 0.89
N ALA A 53 -4.20 -9.79 1.36
CA ALA A 53 -4.13 -8.43 0.86
C ALA A 53 -3.69 -8.48 -0.61
N THR A 54 -4.20 -7.57 -1.43
CA THR A 54 -3.77 -7.44 -2.83
C THR A 54 -3.49 -5.99 -3.13
N THR A 55 -2.74 -5.73 -4.19
CA THR A 55 -2.71 -4.36 -4.71
C THR A 55 -4.10 -3.96 -5.18
N VAL A 56 -4.45 -2.69 -4.98
CA VAL A 56 -5.71 -2.09 -5.44
C VAL A 56 -5.42 -1.04 -6.53
N PRO A 57 -5.35 -1.44 -7.82
CA PRO A 57 -4.85 -0.54 -8.85
C PRO A 57 -5.67 0.76 -8.95
N GLY A 58 -4.99 1.91 -8.93
CA GLY A 58 -5.65 3.22 -8.98
C GLY A 58 -6.13 3.74 -7.61
N TRP A 59 -5.93 2.98 -6.55
CA TRP A 59 -6.21 3.35 -5.18
C TRP A 59 -4.94 3.26 -4.33
N THR A 60 -4.88 4.05 -3.27
CA THR A 60 -3.81 4.00 -2.28
C THR A 60 -4.37 3.44 -0.99
N ALA A 61 -3.96 2.23 -0.62
CA ALA A 61 -4.22 1.67 0.71
C ALA A 61 -3.64 2.62 1.76
N GLN A 62 -4.44 2.92 2.79
CA GLN A 62 -4.07 3.76 3.93
C GLN A 62 -3.97 2.93 5.21
N ALA A 63 -4.67 1.80 5.27
CA ALA A 63 -4.63 0.85 6.37
C ALA A 63 -5.21 -0.50 5.96
N GLY A 64 -4.84 -1.53 6.72
CA GLY A 64 -5.36 -2.88 6.58
C GLY A 64 -4.91 -3.59 5.29
N GLY A 65 -5.39 -4.82 5.13
CA GLY A 65 -5.09 -5.66 3.98
C GLY A 65 -6.13 -5.57 2.88
N VAL A 66 -6.43 -4.36 2.40
CA VAL A 66 -7.47 -4.21 1.37
C VAL A 66 -7.17 -5.12 0.18
N ASN A 67 -8.19 -5.77 -0.36
CA ASN A 67 -8.04 -6.73 -1.44
C ASN A 67 -9.10 -6.60 -2.53
N VAL A 68 -8.72 -7.07 -3.71
CA VAL A 68 -9.55 -7.27 -4.89
C VAL A 68 -9.99 -8.73 -4.90
N MET A 69 -11.19 -9.00 -4.41
CA MET A 69 -11.73 -10.35 -4.28
C MET A 69 -12.50 -10.78 -5.50
N CYS A 70 -12.37 -12.05 -5.89
CA CYS A 70 -13.23 -12.63 -6.90
C CYS A 70 -14.63 -12.88 -6.35
N HIS A 71 -15.68 -12.67 -7.15
CA HIS A 71 -17.05 -13.04 -6.78
C HIS A 71 -17.23 -14.54 -6.51
N THR A 72 -16.28 -15.38 -6.92
CA THR A 72 -16.22 -16.82 -6.62
C THR A 72 -15.75 -17.15 -5.21
N ALA A 73 -15.11 -16.21 -4.50
CA ALA A 73 -14.56 -16.43 -3.17
C ALA A 73 -15.62 -16.74 -2.09
N GLY A 74 -16.91 -16.52 -2.37
CA GLY A 74 -18.03 -16.93 -1.51
C GLY A 74 -19.36 -16.91 -2.25
N SER A 75 -20.37 -17.63 -1.78
CA SER A 75 -21.70 -17.70 -2.42
C SER A 75 -22.43 -16.34 -2.41
N PHE A 76 -22.10 -15.44 -3.33
CA PHE A 76 -22.64 -14.08 -3.42
C PHE A 76 -24.04 -14.03 -4.04
N GLY A 77 -24.97 -13.35 -3.36
CA GLY A 77 -26.20 -12.87 -3.96
C GLY A 77 -25.92 -11.58 -4.73
N LEU A 78 -25.82 -11.67 -6.05
CA LEU A 78 -25.64 -10.51 -6.93
C LEU A 78 -26.99 -9.81 -7.17
N PRO A 79 -27.07 -8.47 -7.14
CA PRO A 79 -28.25 -7.76 -7.59
C PRO A 79 -28.55 -8.09 -9.05
N SER A 80 -29.82 -8.42 -9.33
CA SER A 80 -30.28 -8.90 -10.63
C SER A 80 -30.78 -7.78 -11.53
N ASP A 81 -30.20 -6.58 -11.46
CA ASP A 81 -30.65 -5.39 -12.20
C ASP A 81 -30.20 -5.35 -13.67
N GLY A 82 -29.39 -6.32 -14.10
CA GLY A 82 -28.94 -6.47 -15.48
C GLY A 82 -27.68 -5.66 -15.83
N ASN A 83 -27.12 -4.92 -14.87
CA ASN A 83 -25.75 -4.43 -14.96
C ASN A 83 -24.83 -5.55 -14.48
N ALA A 84 -23.85 -5.95 -15.28
CA ALA A 84 -22.94 -7.01 -14.88
C ALA A 84 -22.08 -6.49 -13.71
N PRO A 85 -22.15 -7.06 -12.49
CA PRO A 85 -21.00 -7.01 -11.61
C PRO A 85 -19.90 -7.76 -12.35
N GLY A 86 -18.69 -7.22 -12.36
CA GLY A 86 -17.58 -7.80 -13.09
C GLY A 86 -17.13 -9.13 -12.47
N LYS A 87 -15.82 -9.40 -12.45
CA LYS A 87 -15.28 -10.59 -11.78
C LYS A 87 -14.89 -10.31 -10.33
N ALA A 88 -14.73 -9.04 -9.97
CA ALA A 88 -14.05 -8.62 -8.77
C ALA A 88 -14.82 -7.54 -7.99
N PHE A 89 -14.44 -7.37 -6.74
CA PHE A 89 -14.92 -6.30 -5.86
C PHE A 89 -13.89 -6.04 -4.75
N PHE A 90 -14.00 -4.91 -4.06
CA PHE A 90 -13.11 -4.58 -2.95
C PHE A 90 -13.64 -5.09 -1.61
N GLY A 91 -12.72 -5.55 -0.75
CA GLY A 91 -12.95 -5.69 0.68
C GLY A 91 -11.65 -5.54 1.49
N PRO A 92 -11.68 -5.79 2.81
CA PRO A 92 -10.59 -5.42 3.71
C PRO A 92 -9.50 -6.47 3.96
N GLY A 93 -9.57 -7.66 3.35
CA GLY A 93 -8.66 -8.77 3.68
C GLY A 93 -8.80 -9.31 5.11
N ASN A 94 -7.75 -10.00 5.61
CA ASN A 94 -7.75 -10.62 6.94
C ASN A 94 -7.28 -9.71 8.08
N PHE A 95 -6.73 -8.54 7.77
CA PHE A 95 -5.99 -7.79 8.78
C PHE A 95 -6.84 -6.84 9.66
N GLY A 96 -8.16 -6.96 9.63
CA GLY A 96 -9.07 -6.12 10.41
C GLY A 96 -9.66 -4.97 9.60
N ASP A 97 -9.70 -3.77 10.19
CA ASP A 97 -10.25 -2.60 9.50
C ASP A 97 -9.31 -2.17 8.37
N GLY A 98 -9.88 -1.83 7.22
CA GLY A 98 -9.12 -1.42 6.04
C GLY A 98 -9.53 -0.04 5.57
N SER A 99 -8.63 0.67 4.90
CA SER A 99 -9.00 1.91 4.22
C SER A 99 -8.15 2.13 2.98
N MET A 100 -8.76 2.74 1.97
CA MET A 100 -8.10 3.13 0.74
C MET A 100 -8.66 4.45 0.23
N SER A 101 -7.86 5.19 -0.54
CA SER A 101 -8.31 6.46 -1.11
C SER A 101 -7.84 6.68 -2.55
N GLN A 102 -8.58 7.53 -3.26
CA GLN A 102 -8.24 8.04 -4.58
C GLN A 102 -8.57 9.52 -4.63
N THR A 103 -7.67 10.33 -5.16
CA THR A 103 -7.90 11.77 -5.35
C THR A 103 -8.31 12.05 -6.79
N VAL A 104 -9.50 12.65 -6.95
CA VAL A 104 -10.04 13.10 -8.23
C VAL A 104 -9.70 14.58 -8.43
N ASP A 105 -9.07 14.92 -9.54
CA ASP A 105 -8.85 16.32 -9.95
C ASP A 105 -10.09 16.87 -10.68
N VAL A 106 -10.65 17.96 -10.16
CA VAL A 106 -11.82 18.65 -10.74
C VAL A 106 -11.47 20.07 -11.20
N SER A 107 -10.19 20.43 -11.27
CA SER A 107 -9.70 21.77 -11.62
C SER A 107 -10.12 22.22 -13.02
N SER A 108 -10.34 21.27 -13.95
CA SER A 108 -10.89 21.55 -15.28
C SER A 108 -12.29 22.19 -15.25
N ALA A 109 -13.05 22.00 -14.16
CA ALA A 109 -14.35 22.60 -13.92
C ALA A 109 -14.33 23.78 -12.94
N ALA A 110 -13.15 24.33 -12.61
CA ALA A 110 -12.98 25.36 -11.57
C ALA A 110 -13.97 26.53 -11.70
N ALA A 111 -14.17 27.07 -12.91
CA ALA A 111 -15.08 28.19 -13.13
C ALA A 111 -16.55 27.85 -12.80
N ALA A 112 -16.99 26.63 -13.09
CA ALA A 112 -18.34 26.18 -12.77
C ALA A 112 -18.50 25.93 -11.27
N VAL A 113 -17.51 25.29 -10.65
CA VAL A 113 -17.47 25.00 -9.21
C VAL A 113 -17.49 26.31 -8.40
N ASP A 114 -16.65 27.28 -8.77
CA ASP A 114 -16.58 28.59 -8.10
C ASP A 114 -17.86 29.41 -8.29
N GLY A 115 -18.65 29.12 -9.34
CA GLY A 115 -19.98 29.69 -9.56
C GLY A 115 -21.08 29.15 -8.64
N GLY A 116 -20.81 28.10 -7.83
CA GLY A 116 -21.69 27.60 -6.79
C GLY A 116 -22.90 26.77 -7.26
N GLY A 117 -22.98 26.42 -8.54
CA GLY A 117 -24.08 25.64 -9.14
C GLY A 117 -23.79 24.15 -9.38
N VAL A 118 -22.59 23.68 -9.00
CA VAL A 118 -22.15 22.31 -9.26
C VAL A 118 -22.62 21.37 -8.14
N SER A 119 -23.18 20.23 -8.54
CA SER A 119 -23.57 19.14 -7.64
C SER A 119 -22.89 17.84 -8.06
N TYR A 120 -22.51 17.04 -7.07
CA TYR A 120 -22.03 15.69 -7.28
C TYR A 120 -23.18 14.67 -7.22
N ASN A 121 -22.97 13.52 -7.87
CA ASN A 121 -23.68 12.28 -7.64
C ASN A 121 -22.64 11.19 -7.31
N LEU A 122 -22.72 10.65 -6.10
CA LEU A 122 -21.91 9.53 -5.64
C LEU A 122 -22.80 8.30 -5.56
N SER A 123 -22.40 7.22 -6.20
CA SER A 123 -23.10 5.94 -6.15
C SER A 123 -22.15 4.77 -6.04
N GLY A 124 -22.66 3.63 -5.59
CA GLY A 124 -21.87 2.42 -5.43
C GLY A 124 -22.70 1.26 -4.94
N TRP A 125 -22.10 0.08 -4.99
CA TRP A 125 -22.68 -1.16 -4.51
C TRP A 125 -21.98 -1.48 -3.20
N LEU A 126 -22.73 -1.35 -2.11
CA LEU A 126 -22.22 -1.67 -0.78
C LEU A 126 -22.82 -2.98 -0.31
N GLY A 127 -21.99 -3.85 0.24
CA GLY A 127 -22.37 -5.20 0.61
C GLY A 127 -21.76 -5.64 1.93
N GLY A 128 -21.95 -6.93 2.22
CA GLY A 128 -21.34 -7.61 3.34
C GLY A 128 -21.78 -9.07 3.37
N TRP A 129 -21.25 -9.82 4.33
CA TRP A 129 -21.48 -11.25 4.46
C TRP A 129 -22.57 -11.58 5.48
N THR A 130 -23.50 -12.47 5.13
CA THR A 130 -24.52 -13.08 6.01
C THR A 130 -25.09 -12.15 7.10
N THR A 131 -25.00 -12.52 8.38
CA THR A 131 -25.49 -11.79 9.55
C THR A 131 -24.49 -10.76 10.10
N TYR A 132 -23.29 -10.67 9.52
CA TYR A 132 -22.20 -9.87 10.08
C TYR A 132 -22.43 -8.37 9.92
N SER A 133 -22.12 -7.64 10.99
CA SER A 133 -22.34 -6.19 11.10
C SER A 133 -21.22 -5.33 10.52
N GLY A 134 -20.10 -5.91 10.10
CA GLY A 134 -19.07 -5.19 9.37
C GLY A 134 -19.63 -4.53 8.10
N TYR A 135 -19.15 -3.34 7.79
CA TYR A 135 -19.69 -2.52 6.70
C TYR A 135 -18.61 -1.67 6.04
N ALA A 136 -18.90 -1.24 4.82
CA ALA A 136 -18.07 -0.28 4.11
C ALA A 136 -18.69 1.12 4.20
N ALA A 137 -17.84 2.12 4.45
CA ALA A 137 -18.19 3.54 4.43
C ALA A 137 -17.45 4.22 3.29
N VAL A 138 -18.16 5.01 2.48
CA VAL A 138 -17.57 5.77 1.36
C VAL A 138 -17.83 7.24 1.58
N SER A 139 -16.77 8.03 1.56
CA SER A 139 -16.79 9.46 1.88
C SER A 139 -16.12 10.30 0.79
N LEU A 140 -16.59 11.53 0.59
CA LEU A 140 -15.92 12.54 -0.23
C LEU A 140 -15.41 13.67 0.65
N HIS A 141 -14.12 13.95 0.52
CA HIS A 141 -13.44 15.09 1.13
C HIS A 141 -13.12 16.11 0.04
N PHE A 142 -13.81 17.25 0.05
CA PHE A 142 -13.58 18.33 -0.91
C PHE A 142 -12.37 19.16 -0.48
N GLN A 143 -11.46 19.44 -1.40
CA GLN A 143 -10.20 20.11 -1.09
C GLN A 143 -9.95 21.29 -2.03
N ASP A 144 -9.35 22.36 -1.50
CA ASP A 144 -8.89 23.51 -2.29
C ASP A 144 -7.59 23.20 -3.07
N ALA A 145 -7.05 24.19 -3.78
CA ALA A 145 -5.80 24.05 -4.55
C ALA A 145 -4.57 23.69 -3.70
N ASN A 146 -4.63 23.87 -2.38
CA ASN A 146 -3.56 23.57 -1.43
C ASN A 146 -3.86 22.29 -0.62
N GLY A 147 -4.89 21.52 -1.00
CA GLY A 147 -5.30 20.30 -0.28
C GLY A 147 -6.08 20.56 1.01
N ARG A 148 -6.51 21.79 1.28
CA ARG A 148 -7.24 22.11 2.52
C ARG A 148 -8.70 21.69 2.41
N PRO A 149 -9.28 21.07 3.44
CA PRO A 149 -10.67 20.62 3.41
C PRO A 149 -11.65 21.80 3.28
N LEU A 150 -12.71 21.59 2.51
CA LEU A 150 -13.78 22.55 2.25
C LEU A 150 -15.14 21.93 2.57
N GLY A 151 -15.98 22.65 3.34
CA GLY A 151 -17.34 22.23 3.63
C GLY A 151 -17.42 20.95 4.48
N SER A 152 -18.57 20.28 4.43
CA SER A 152 -18.81 19.02 5.14
C SER A 152 -18.44 17.81 4.27
N ILE A 153 -17.98 16.75 4.92
CA ILE A 153 -17.74 15.45 4.28
C ILE A 153 -19.07 14.90 3.77
N ALA A 154 -19.12 14.57 2.48
CA ALA A 154 -20.26 13.85 1.91
C ALA A 154 -20.09 12.35 2.13
N LYS A 155 -21.18 11.63 2.45
CA LYS A 155 -21.14 10.20 2.74
C LYS A 155 -22.18 9.44 1.93
N LEU A 156 -21.77 8.34 1.32
CA LEU A 156 -22.68 7.36 0.74
C LEU A 156 -23.41 6.64 1.89
N PRO A 157 -24.75 6.47 1.84
CA PRO A 157 -25.45 5.74 2.89
C PRO A 157 -24.92 4.30 2.97
N THR A 158 -24.60 3.83 4.17
CA THR A 158 -24.00 2.51 4.40
C THR A 158 -25.02 1.38 4.20
N VAL A 159 -24.54 0.13 4.28
CA VAL A 159 -25.36 -1.08 4.20
C VAL A 159 -25.12 -1.92 5.45
N SER A 160 -26.15 -2.06 6.28
CA SER A 160 -26.15 -2.91 7.46
C SER A 160 -26.52 -4.37 7.14
N ALA A 161 -26.26 -5.29 8.08
CA ALA A 161 -26.75 -6.66 8.01
C ALA A 161 -28.28 -6.72 7.86
N SER A 162 -29.01 -5.82 8.54
CA SER A 162 -30.46 -5.69 8.44
C SER A 162 -30.93 -5.23 7.07
N ASP A 163 -30.26 -4.26 6.45
CA ASP A 163 -30.57 -3.83 5.08
C ASP A 163 -30.42 -5.01 4.11
N ARG A 164 -29.42 -5.86 4.37
CA ARG A 164 -29.18 -7.06 3.59
C ARG A 164 -30.16 -8.21 3.89
N ALA A 165 -31.08 -8.04 4.84
CA ALA A 165 -31.94 -9.10 5.35
C ALA A 165 -31.14 -10.35 5.76
N LEU A 166 -29.96 -10.13 6.39
CA LEU A 166 -29.06 -11.15 6.89
C LEU A 166 -28.45 -12.09 5.82
N ALA A 167 -28.44 -11.65 4.55
CA ALA A 167 -27.90 -12.42 3.42
C ALA A 167 -26.62 -11.79 2.85
N THR A 168 -25.73 -12.61 2.29
CA THR A 168 -24.57 -12.13 1.54
C THR A 168 -25.03 -11.52 0.22
N LYS A 169 -25.00 -10.18 0.11
CA LYS A 169 -25.37 -9.48 -1.12
C LYS A 169 -24.89 -8.04 -1.13
N PHE A 170 -24.86 -7.46 -2.33
CA PHE A 170 -24.73 -6.02 -2.54
C PHE A 170 -26.10 -5.34 -2.53
N LEU A 171 -26.10 -4.06 -2.18
CA LEU A 171 -27.21 -3.14 -2.37
C LEU A 171 -26.69 -1.85 -2.97
N ALA A 172 -27.34 -1.39 -4.04
CA ALA A 172 -27.05 -0.10 -4.62
C ALA A 172 -27.36 1.04 -3.62
N ARG A 173 -26.47 2.02 -3.58
CA ARG A 173 -26.59 3.25 -2.80
C ARG A 173 -26.22 4.42 -3.68
N SER A 174 -26.88 5.55 -3.46
CA SER A 174 -26.56 6.80 -4.12
C SER A 174 -26.87 7.99 -3.24
N THR A 175 -26.12 9.07 -3.40
CA THR A 175 -26.37 10.36 -2.77
C THR A 175 -25.93 11.49 -3.68
N THR A 176 -26.52 12.66 -3.51
CA THR A 176 -26.20 13.87 -4.27
C THR A 176 -26.06 15.04 -3.32
N GLY A 177 -25.19 16.00 -3.66
CA GLY A 177 -25.05 17.21 -2.89
C GLY A 177 -24.26 18.28 -3.63
N PRO A 178 -24.17 19.50 -3.09
CA PRO A 178 -23.37 20.57 -3.68
C PRO A 178 -21.88 20.25 -3.58
N VAL A 179 -21.10 20.68 -4.59
CA VAL A 179 -19.64 20.77 -4.49
C VAL A 179 -19.30 22.16 -3.96
N PRO A 180 -18.55 22.29 -2.85
CA PRO A 180 -18.15 23.60 -2.32
C PRO A 180 -17.39 24.45 -3.34
N ALA A 181 -17.64 25.76 -3.34
CA ALA A 181 -16.86 26.70 -4.14
C ALA A 181 -15.38 26.66 -3.73
N GLY A 182 -14.47 26.76 -4.70
CA GLY A 182 -13.03 26.64 -4.46
C GLY A 182 -12.47 25.21 -4.50
N THR A 183 -13.31 24.17 -4.62
CA THR A 183 -12.83 22.79 -4.75
C THR A 183 -11.99 22.63 -6.02
N ARG A 184 -10.83 21.98 -5.88
CA ARG A 184 -9.92 21.60 -6.97
C ARG A 184 -9.65 20.11 -7.00
N SER A 185 -9.73 19.44 -5.85
CA SER A 185 -9.70 17.99 -5.75
C SER A 185 -10.80 17.46 -4.85
N ILE A 186 -11.22 16.22 -5.11
CA ILE A 186 -12.14 15.46 -4.26
C ILE A 186 -11.43 14.16 -3.92
N GLN A 187 -11.07 13.97 -2.65
CA GLN A 187 -10.56 12.69 -2.18
C GLN A 187 -11.76 11.78 -1.89
N VAL A 188 -11.84 10.67 -2.63
CA VAL A 188 -12.75 9.57 -2.37
C VAL A 188 -12.06 8.62 -1.40
N GLU A 189 -12.67 8.39 -0.26
CA GLU A 189 -12.18 7.48 0.76
C GLU A 189 -13.16 6.32 0.90
N VAL A 190 -12.61 5.11 0.98
CA VAL A 190 -13.33 3.90 1.35
C VAL A 190 -12.73 3.38 2.65
N GLN A 191 -13.58 3.16 3.65
CA GLN A 191 -13.22 2.47 4.87
C GLN A 191 -14.03 1.18 4.97
N PHE A 192 -13.39 0.12 5.43
CA PHE A 192 -13.97 -1.17 5.71
C PHE A 192 -13.85 -1.39 7.21
N LEU A 193 -14.99 -1.37 7.90
CA LEU A 193 -15.05 -1.39 9.36
C LEU A 193 -15.61 -2.74 9.80
N SER A 194 -14.83 -3.49 10.55
CA SER A 194 -15.16 -4.80 11.10
C SER A 194 -15.59 -4.69 12.56
N THR A 195 -16.39 -5.66 13.01
CA THR A 195 -16.71 -5.85 14.43
C THR A 195 -16.15 -7.15 15.00
N SER A 196 -15.56 -8.04 14.18
CA SER A 196 -15.02 -9.36 14.59
C SER A 196 -14.45 -10.21 13.44
N HIS A 197 -13.56 -9.69 12.58
CA HIS A 197 -12.99 -10.38 11.38
C HIS A 197 -13.92 -10.44 10.15
N GLU A 198 -15.13 -9.87 10.21
CA GLU A 198 -16.08 -9.90 9.09
C GLU A 198 -16.48 -8.50 8.59
N THR A 199 -16.83 -8.40 7.30
CA THR A 199 -16.44 -7.25 6.48
C THR A 199 -17.59 -6.68 5.64
N GLY A 200 -17.48 -5.39 5.33
CA GLY A 200 -18.25 -4.75 4.26
C GLY A 200 -17.54 -4.88 2.93
N TYR A 201 -18.32 -4.81 1.85
CA TYR A 201 -17.82 -4.92 0.48
C TYR A 201 -18.17 -3.68 -0.32
N VAL A 202 -17.33 -3.35 -1.29
CA VAL A 202 -17.55 -2.23 -2.21
C VAL A 202 -17.31 -2.66 -3.63
N ASP A 203 -18.23 -2.30 -4.52
CA ASP A 203 -18.10 -2.48 -5.95
C ASP A 203 -18.76 -1.32 -6.71
N ASN A 204 -18.39 -1.13 -7.97
CA ASN A 204 -19.00 -0.22 -8.93
C ASN A 204 -19.17 1.22 -8.39
N LEU A 205 -18.15 1.74 -7.70
CA LEU A 205 -18.12 3.14 -7.25
C LEU A 205 -18.11 4.10 -8.43
N SER A 206 -18.98 5.10 -8.36
CA SER A 206 -19.07 6.16 -9.35
C SER A 206 -19.25 7.53 -8.71
N LEU A 207 -18.43 8.49 -9.14
CA LEU A 207 -18.55 9.91 -8.83
C LEU A 207 -18.73 10.69 -10.13
N THR A 208 -19.84 11.40 -10.26
CA THR A 208 -20.08 12.30 -11.40
C THR A 208 -20.46 13.69 -10.92
N LEU A 209 -20.16 14.72 -11.72
CA LEU A 209 -20.62 16.08 -11.50
C LEU A 209 -21.63 16.48 -12.59
N ASN A 210 -22.57 17.37 -12.27
CA ASN A 210 -23.51 17.95 -13.24
C ASN A 210 -22.87 19.03 -14.15
N THR A 211 -21.55 18.99 -14.33
CA THR A 211 -20.76 19.85 -15.20
C THR A 211 -19.68 19.01 -15.88
N PRO A 212 -19.21 19.37 -17.08
CA PRO A 212 -18.09 18.67 -17.69
C PRO A 212 -16.84 18.79 -16.80
N VAL A 213 -16.16 17.68 -16.62
CA VAL A 213 -14.83 17.58 -15.99
C VAL A 213 -13.99 16.71 -16.94
N THR A 214 -12.72 17.03 -17.10
CA THR A 214 -11.77 16.17 -17.84
C THR A 214 -11.84 14.76 -17.25
N ALA A 215 -12.07 13.76 -18.10
CA ALA A 215 -12.11 12.37 -17.67
C ALA A 215 -10.76 11.98 -17.03
N PRO A 216 -10.76 11.10 -16.01
CA PRO A 216 -9.52 10.60 -15.44
C PRO A 216 -8.62 10.00 -16.50
N ALA A 217 -7.30 10.14 -16.32
CA ALA A 217 -6.35 9.43 -17.15
C ALA A 217 -6.58 7.91 -17.02
N PRO A 218 -6.32 7.13 -18.09
CA PRO A 218 -6.29 5.68 -17.98
C PRO A 218 -5.34 5.25 -16.86
N LEU A 219 -5.71 4.18 -16.15
CA LEU A 219 -4.86 3.61 -15.13
C LEU A 219 -3.50 3.23 -15.72
N THR A 220 -2.44 3.65 -15.05
CA THR A 220 -1.06 3.28 -15.38
C THR A 220 -0.35 2.80 -14.12
N PRO A 221 0.64 1.87 -14.25
CA PRO A 221 1.53 1.50 -13.16
C PRO A 221 2.13 2.72 -12.44
N PRO A 222 2.31 2.68 -11.11
CA PRO A 222 3.02 3.72 -10.39
C PRO A 222 4.41 3.96 -10.99
N VAL A 223 4.77 5.24 -11.14
CA VAL A 223 6.07 5.64 -11.68
C VAL A 223 7.17 5.20 -10.72
N SER A 224 8.16 4.48 -11.24
CA SER A 224 9.35 4.12 -10.47
C SER A 224 10.38 5.25 -10.45
N LYS A 225 10.92 5.52 -9.26
CA LYS A 225 12.11 6.33 -8.97
C LYS A 225 13.29 5.45 -8.53
N VAL A 226 13.11 4.12 -8.56
CA VAL A 226 14.13 3.15 -8.21
C VAL A 226 15.24 3.23 -9.27
N PRO A 227 16.49 3.51 -8.89
CA PRO A 227 17.60 3.48 -9.83
C PRO A 227 17.87 2.06 -10.36
N GLY A 228 18.56 1.94 -11.49
CA GLY A 228 19.06 0.65 -11.95
C GLY A 228 20.20 0.13 -11.06
N TYR A 229 20.23 -1.18 -10.84
CA TYR A 229 21.24 -1.90 -10.07
C TYR A 229 21.82 -3.08 -10.86
N ASP A 230 23.10 -3.37 -10.60
CA ASP A 230 23.78 -4.55 -11.12
C ASP A 230 23.43 -5.79 -10.29
N HIS A 231 23.27 -5.61 -8.97
CA HIS A 231 22.97 -6.67 -8.01
C HIS A 231 21.89 -6.23 -7.00
N VAL A 232 20.95 -7.13 -6.71
CA VAL A 232 19.97 -6.97 -5.62
C VAL A 232 20.07 -8.17 -4.69
N PHE A 233 20.22 -7.89 -3.40
CA PHE A 233 20.23 -8.86 -2.31
C PHE A 233 18.94 -8.70 -1.51
N MET A 234 18.13 -9.76 -1.49
CA MET A 234 16.88 -9.83 -0.74
C MET A 234 17.08 -10.74 0.47
N VAL A 235 16.72 -10.24 1.65
CA VAL A 235 16.67 -11.01 2.89
C VAL A 235 15.30 -10.83 3.51
N MET A 236 14.66 -11.95 3.81
CA MET A 236 13.41 -12.02 4.57
C MET A 236 13.71 -12.81 5.84
N MET A 237 13.27 -12.25 6.97
CA MET A 237 13.37 -12.83 8.31
C MET A 237 11.96 -13.15 8.81
N GLU A 238 11.83 -13.82 9.96
CA GLU A 238 10.55 -14.41 10.36
C GLU A 238 9.93 -13.74 11.59
N ASN A 239 8.60 -13.65 11.59
CA ASN A 239 7.77 -13.66 12.80
C ASN A 239 8.16 -12.64 13.88
N THR A 240 8.48 -11.40 13.51
CA THR A 240 8.97 -10.39 14.47
C THR A 240 8.22 -9.06 14.31
N ASP A 241 7.61 -8.62 15.41
CA ASP A 241 6.87 -7.37 15.49
C ASP A 241 7.77 -6.15 15.19
N TYR A 242 7.26 -5.18 14.42
CA TYR A 242 7.99 -3.93 14.13
C TYR A 242 8.47 -3.26 15.43
N SER A 243 7.61 -3.19 16.43
CA SER A 243 7.94 -2.55 17.71
C SER A 243 8.99 -3.31 18.53
N ALA A 244 9.14 -4.63 18.35
CA ALA A 244 10.14 -5.42 19.07
C ALA A 244 11.55 -5.03 18.62
N ILE A 245 11.74 -4.83 17.31
CA ILE A 245 13.02 -4.40 16.75
C ILE A 245 13.26 -2.93 17.05
N MET A 246 12.33 -2.05 16.68
CA MET A 246 12.54 -0.59 16.74
C MET A 246 12.75 -0.05 18.16
N ASN A 247 12.19 -0.72 19.17
CA ASN A 247 12.34 -0.32 20.56
C ASN A 247 13.54 -0.98 21.27
N ASP A 248 14.28 -1.86 20.59
CA ASP A 248 15.42 -2.57 21.17
C ASP A 248 16.71 -2.48 20.33
N PRO A 249 17.31 -1.27 20.22
CA PRO A 249 18.62 -1.09 19.59
C PRO A 249 19.76 -1.73 20.38
N THR A 250 19.54 -2.18 21.63
CA THR A 250 20.57 -2.81 22.44
C THR A 250 20.80 -4.25 21.99
N ASP A 251 19.72 -4.95 21.64
CA ASP A 251 19.76 -6.35 21.24
C ASP A 251 19.75 -6.53 19.71
N THR A 252 19.47 -5.47 18.94
CA THR A 252 19.58 -5.44 17.47
C THR A 252 20.55 -4.38 16.91
N PRO A 253 21.80 -4.28 17.42
CA PRO A 253 22.72 -3.19 17.06
C PRO A 253 23.19 -3.23 15.60
N TYR A 254 23.35 -4.40 14.98
CA TYR A 254 23.75 -4.47 13.57
C TYR A 254 22.62 -4.02 12.65
N LEU A 255 21.39 -4.45 12.92
CA LEU A 255 20.20 -4.03 12.19
C LEU A 255 20.02 -2.52 12.24
N HIS A 256 20.15 -1.90 13.42
CA HIS A 256 20.11 -0.44 13.53
C HIS A 256 21.26 0.24 12.78
N SER A 257 22.43 -0.39 12.70
CA SER A 257 23.52 0.12 11.87
C SER A 257 23.21 0.08 10.36
N LEU A 258 22.36 -0.83 9.89
CA LEU A 258 21.87 -0.84 8.51
C LEU A 258 20.88 0.30 8.27
N MET A 259 20.00 0.57 9.24
CA MET A 259 19.07 1.71 9.20
C MET A 259 19.83 3.04 9.12
N ASP A 260 20.90 3.19 9.91
CA ASP A 260 21.78 4.37 9.85
C ASP A 260 22.47 4.53 8.49
N GLN A 261 22.73 3.44 7.78
CA GLN A 261 23.33 3.45 6.44
C GLN A 261 22.32 3.64 5.31
N GLY A 262 21.03 3.50 5.58
CA GLY A 262 20.00 3.36 4.57
C GLY A 262 18.70 4.10 4.87
N ALA A 263 17.61 3.57 4.34
CA ALA A 263 16.27 4.09 4.50
C ALA A 263 15.33 3.03 5.08
N THR A 264 14.57 3.39 6.11
CA THR A 264 13.60 2.49 6.77
C THR A 264 12.17 2.90 6.42
N MET A 265 11.38 1.94 5.91
CA MET A 265 9.96 2.12 5.64
C MET A 265 9.20 1.83 6.93
N THR A 266 8.60 2.85 7.53
CA THR A 266 8.02 2.77 8.88
C THR A 266 6.54 2.40 8.88
N ASP A 267 5.93 2.28 7.69
CA ASP A 267 4.57 1.81 7.46
C ASP A 267 4.57 0.66 6.43
N PHE A 268 5.28 -0.43 6.76
CA PHE A 268 5.40 -1.60 5.90
C PHE A 268 4.66 -2.80 6.48
N HIS A 269 3.89 -3.50 5.65
CA HIS A 269 2.99 -4.55 6.10
C HIS A 269 3.17 -5.84 5.31
N GLY A 270 3.07 -6.97 6.00
CA GLY A 270 2.90 -8.26 5.33
C GLY A 270 1.56 -8.34 4.60
N VAL A 271 1.49 -9.14 3.53
CA VAL A 271 0.28 -9.29 2.70
C VAL A 271 -0.55 -10.50 3.08
N TYR A 272 0.03 -11.40 3.89
CA TYR A 272 -0.62 -12.61 4.37
C TYR A 272 -0.14 -12.98 5.77
N HIS A 273 -0.90 -13.85 6.44
CA HIS A 273 -0.47 -14.54 7.64
C HIS A 273 -1.14 -15.92 7.64
N PRO A 274 -0.41 -17.06 7.54
CA PRO A 274 1.02 -17.26 7.82
C PRO A 274 2.04 -16.92 6.69
N SER A 275 3.31 -17.31 6.91
CA SER A 275 4.54 -16.92 6.21
C SER A 275 4.59 -17.12 4.68
N ASP A 276 4.43 -18.35 4.17
CA ASP A 276 4.76 -18.75 2.78
C ASP A 276 4.16 -17.86 1.69
N GLU A 277 2.92 -17.41 1.88
CA GLU A 277 2.26 -16.51 0.95
C GLU A 277 2.98 -15.15 0.79
N ASN A 278 3.67 -14.66 1.83
CA ASN A 278 4.48 -13.44 1.77
C ASN A 278 5.74 -13.64 0.90
N TYR A 279 6.41 -14.78 1.03
CA TYR A 279 7.55 -15.15 0.18
C TYR A 279 7.13 -15.25 -1.29
N LEU A 280 5.98 -15.88 -1.55
CA LEU A 280 5.40 -15.99 -2.89
C LEU A 280 4.97 -14.63 -3.45
N ALA A 281 4.45 -13.72 -2.62
CA ALA A 281 4.11 -12.37 -3.05
C ALA A 281 5.33 -11.62 -3.60
N VAL A 282 6.50 -11.78 -2.98
CA VAL A 282 7.75 -11.17 -3.48
C VAL A 282 8.27 -11.87 -4.74
N ALA A 283 8.29 -13.20 -4.76
CA ALA A 283 8.92 -13.95 -5.85
C ALA A 283 8.03 -14.18 -7.07
N GLY A 284 6.71 -14.16 -6.89
CA GLY A 284 5.70 -14.51 -7.90
C GLY A 284 4.75 -13.38 -8.24
N GLY A 285 4.70 -12.32 -7.43
CA GLY A 285 3.70 -11.26 -7.55
C GLY A 285 2.30 -11.71 -7.12
N ASP A 286 2.16 -12.81 -6.39
CA ASP A 286 0.87 -13.30 -5.88
C ASP A 286 1.11 -14.33 -4.76
N THR A 287 0.10 -14.61 -3.94
CA THR A 287 0.24 -15.56 -2.83
C THR A 287 0.18 -17.01 -3.28
N TYR A 288 -0.58 -17.34 -4.34
CA TYR A 288 -0.73 -18.66 -4.98
C TYR A 288 -1.14 -19.86 -4.11
N ALA A 289 -1.07 -19.74 -2.80
CA ALA A 289 -1.55 -20.66 -1.79
C ALA A 289 -2.58 -19.96 -0.89
N LYS A 290 -3.18 -20.75 0.00
CA LYS A 290 -4.19 -20.28 0.94
C LYS A 290 -4.03 -20.95 2.29
N GLY A 291 -3.82 -20.13 3.30
CA GLY A 291 -3.80 -20.52 4.70
C GLY A 291 -2.47 -21.20 5.05
N ALA A 292 -2.46 -22.01 6.10
CA ALA A 292 -1.25 -22.74 6.52
C ALA A 292 -0.88 -23.88 5.56
N THR A 293 -0.53 -23.54 4.32
CA THR A 293 -0.02 -24.45 3.29
C THR A 293 1.46 -24.15 3.12
N TYR A 294 2.28 -25.17 3.32
CA TYR A 294 3.74 -25.06 3.30
C TYR A 294 4.35 -26.02 2.29
N TRP A 295 5.65 -25.91 2.02
CA TRP A 295 6.38 -26.92 1.25
C TRP A 295 6.17 -28.33 1.88
N PRO A 296 6.01 -29.40 1.08
CA PRO A 296 5.98 -29.49 -0.38
C PRO A 296 4.58 -29.40 -0.99
N ASN A 297 3.61 -28.84 -0.27
CA ASN A 297 2.20 -28.83 -0.69
C ASN A 297 1.88 -27.64 -1.60
N ILE A 298 2.70 -26.59 -1.58
CA ILE A 298 2.65 -25.54 -2.60
C ILE A 298 3.33 -26.03 -3.88
N ASN A 299 2.57 -26.06 -4.97
CA ASN A 299 3.02 -26.56 -6.27
C ASN A 299 2.57 -25.59 -7.37
N SER A 300 3.05 -24.34 -7.31
CA SER A 300 2.63 -23.30 -8.24
C SER A 300 3.15 -23.58 -9.66
N PRO A 301 2.28 -23.61 -10.68
CA PRO A 301 2.70 -23.69 -12.09
C PRO A 301 3.02 -22.30 -12.69
N GLN A 302 2.92 -21.25 -11.89
CA GLN A 302 3.00 -19.87 -12.36
C GLN A 302 4.45 -19.45 -12.61
N ARG A 303 4.60 -18.34 -13.33
CA ARG A 303 5.91 -17.72 -13.56
C ARG A 303 6.38 -17.07 -12.25
N HIS A 304 7.70 -17.09 -12.02
CA HIS A 304 8.33 -16.39 -10.90
C HIS A 304 9.49 -15.48 -11.38
N LEU A 305 10.04 -14.70 -10.46
CA LEU A 305 11.13 -13.73 -10.69
C LEU A 305 12.37 -14.36 -11.32
N GLY A 306 12.69 -15.61 -10.97
CA GLY A 306 13.81 -16.36 -11.58
C GLY A 306 13.62 -16.55 -13.10
N ASP A 307 12.38 -16.79 -13.56
CA ASP A 307 12.07 -16.91 -14.99
C ASP A 307 12.30 -15.57 -15.73
N THR A 308 11.88 -14.45 -15.13
CA THR A 308 12.03 -13.13 -15.77
C THR A 308 13.49 -12.67 -15.79
N LEU A 309 14.26 -13.01 -14.76
CA LEU A 309 15.71 -12.80 -14.72
C LEU A 309 16.43 -13.56 -15.83
N GLU A 310 16.17 -14.87 -15.95
CA GLU A 310 16.75 -15.69 -17.02
C GLU A 310 16.36 -15.18 -18.41
N ALA A 311 15.09 -14.81 -18.61
CA ALA A 311 14.62 -14.23 -19.87
C ALA A 311 15.32 -12.90 -20.22
N ALA A 312 15.72 -12.13 -19.21
CA ALA A 312 16.51 -10.91 -19.35
C ALA A 312 18.03 -11.16 -19.45
N GLY A 313 18.49 -12.42 -19.42
CA GLY A 313 19.90 -12.78 -19.45
C GLY A 313 20.64 -12.46 -18.15
N LYS A 314 19.93 -12.39 -17.02
CA LYS A 314 20.47 -12.10 -15.68
C LYS A 314 20.58 -13.38 -14.85
N SER A 315 21.61 -13.45 -14.02
CA SER A 315 21.85 -14.57 -13.12
C SER A 315 21.09 -14.39 -11.81
N TRP A 316 20.65 -15.50 -11.21
CA TRP A 316 19.97 -15.49 -9.91
C TRP A 316 20.32 -16.74 -9.11
N LYS A 317 20.34 -16.59 -7.78
CA LYS A 317 20.49 -17.71 -6.84
C LYS A 317 19.70 -17.45 -5.56
N ALA A 318 19.25 -18.52 -4.92
CA ALA A 318 18.80 -18.51 -3.53
C ALA A 318 19.83 -19.25 -2.66
N TYR A 319 20.09 -18.69 -1.50
CA TYR A 319 21.02 -19.23 -0.51
C TYR A 319 20.26 -19.41 0.80
N GLU A 320 20.02 -20.65 1.21
CA GLU A 320 19.31 -20.98 2.45
C GLU A 320 20.31 -21.62 3.43
N GLN A 321 20.24 -21.23 4.71
CA GLN A 321 21.15 -21.80 5.71
C GLN A 321 20.75 -23.24 6.02
N GLY A 322 21.76 -24.13 6.15
CA GLY A 322 21.51 -25.50 6.60
C GLY A 322 21.10 -26.47 5.49
N MET A 323 20.93 -26.00 4.25
CA MET A 323 20.62 -26.84 3.08
C MET A 323 21.69 -27.94 2.85
N GLY A 324 22.97 -27.64 3.07
CA GLY A 324 24.10 -28.56 2.96
C GLY A 324 24.57 -28.89 1.54
N THR A 325 23.66 -29.31 0.65
CA THR A 325 23.98 -29.57 -0.77
C THR A 325 22.98 -28.89 -1.70
N PRO A 326 23.37 -28.44 -2.91
CA PRO A 326 22.46 -27.74 -3.81
C PRO A 326 21.16 -28.51 -4.05
N CYS A 327 20.03 -27.81 -3.95
CA CYS A 327 18.68 -28.38 -4.09
C CYS A 327 18.38 -29.54 -3.10
N ASN A 328 18.93 -29.51 -1.89
CA ASN A 328 18.44 -30.40 -0.84
C ASN A 328 17.08 -29.89 -0.37
N THR A 329 16.04 -30.69 -0.48
CA THR A 329 14.68 -30.29 -0.08
C THR A 329 14.26 -30.98 1.23
N LYS A 330 15.22 -31.25 2.10
CA LYS A 330 15.03 -31.99 3.35
C LYS A 330 15.92 -31.43 4.46
N ASN A 331 15.38 -31.37 5.66
CA ASN A 331 16.05 -30.98 6.91
C ASN A 331 16.98 -32.07 7.51
N ASN A 332 17.66 -32.84 6.66
CA ASN A 332 18.54 -33.94 7.10
C ASN A 332 19.98 -33.50 7.34
N ASN A 333 20.37 -32.32 6.87
CA ASN A 333 21.68 -31.72 7.11
C ASN A 333 21.64 -30.82 8.34
N ASP A 334 20.62 -29.96 8.42
CA ASP A 334 20.26 -29.16 9.58
C ASP A 334 18.77 -29.39 9.88
N SER A 335 18.41 -29.56 11.15
CA SER A 335 17.02 -29.77 11.57
C SER A 335 16.19 -28.49 11.61
N TYR A 336 16.83 -27.33 11.55
CA TYR A 336 16.16 -26.02 11.43
C TYR A 336 16.03 -25.56 9.98
N TYR A 337 16.63 -26.28 9.02
CA TYR A 337 16.53 -25.91 7.61
C TYR A 337 15.16 -26.26 7.06
N GLU A 338 14.40 -25.26 6.62
CA GLU A 338 13.15 -25.45 5.89
C GLU A 338 13.28 -24.94 4.43
N PRO A 339 12.92 -25.76 3.41
CA PRO A 339 13.11 -25.38 2.01
C PRO A 339 12.27 -24.19 1.51
N ASP A 340 11.19 -23.86 2.21
CA ASP A 340 10.27 -22.77 1.86
C ASP A 340 10.79 -21.36 2.20
N ASP A 341 11.82 -21.24 3.05
CA ASP A 341 12.50 -19.97 3.36
C ASP A 341 13.12 -19.30 2.11
N ALA A 342 13.25 -20.06 1.01
CA ALA A 342 13.34 -19.52 -0.33
C ALA A 342 12.09 -19.91 -1.17
N PRO A 343 11.34 -18.93 -1.71
CA PRO A 343 10.06 -19.20 -2.37
C PRO A 343 10.18 -20.03 -3.64
N PHE A 344 11.38 -20.13 -4.21
CA PHE A 344 11.59 -20.70 -5.54
C PHE A 344 11.31 -22.20 -5.60
N ILE A 345 11.45 -22.94 -4.48
CA ILE A 345 11.15 -24.37 -4.47
C ILE A 345 9.65 -24.65 -4.66
N ASN A 346 8.79 -23.72 -4.27
CA ASN A 346 7.33 -23.82 -4.38
C ASN A 346 6.82 -23.72 -5.85
N TYR A 347 7.70 -23.44 -6.81
CA TYR A 347 7.37 -23.42 -8.24
C TYR A 347 7.75 -24.72 -8.94
N THR A 348 6.79 -25.31 -9.64
CA THR A 348 6.92 -26.64 -10.28
C THR A 348 7.99 -26.71 -11.36
N ASN A 349 8.35 -25.58 -11.97
CA ASN A 349 9.45 -25.50 -12.94
C ASN A 349 10.84 -25.52 -12.27
N VAL A 350 10.92 -25.39 -10.94
CA VAL A 350 12.12 -25.57 -10.10
C VAL A 350 12.06 -26.93 -9.42
N SER A 351 11.05 -27.20 -8.59
CA SER A 351 10.94 -28.48 -7.85
C SER A 351 10.78 -29.70 -8.77
N GLY A 352 10.13 -29.54 -9.92
CA GLY A 352 10.01 -30.56 -10.95
C GLY A 352 11.25 -30.72 -11.85
N ASN A 353 12.28 -29.89 -11.69
CA ASN A 353 13.48 -29.88 -12.52
C ASN A 353 14.76 -29.85 -11.68
N ALA A 354 15.27 -31.04 -11.34
CA ALA A 354 16.46 -31.21 -10.51
C ALA A 354 17.69 -30.45 -11.01
N SER A 355 17.90 -30.34 -12.33
CA SER A 355 19.04 -29.60 -12.89
C SER A 355 18.90 -28.10 -12.70
N ARG A 356 17.69 -27.55 -12.86
CA ARG A 356 17.44 -26.13 -12.62
C ARG A 356 17.54 -25.81 -11.13
N CYS A 357 16.90 -26.60 -10.30
CA CYS A 357 16.95 -26.45 -8.85
C CYS A 357 18.41 -26.46 -8.34
N ALA A 358 19.21 -27.47 -8.72
CA ALA A 358 20.62 -27.55 -8.32
C ALA A 358 21.52 -26.46 -8.94
N ALA A 359 21.05 -25.73 -9.96
CA ALA A 359 21.77 -24.60 -10.55
C ALA A 359 21.48 -23.27 -9.86
N HIS A 360 20.43 -23.19 -9.04
CA HIS A 360 19.93 -21.93 -8.46
C HIS A 360 19.75 -21.95 -6.94
N LEU A 361 19.48 -23.09 -6.32
CA LEU A 361 19.29 -23.20 -4.86
C LEU A 361 20.52 -23.80 -4.20
N PHE A 362 21.13 -23.06 -3.28
CA PHE A 362 22.39 -23.40 -2.64
C PHE A 362 22.31 -23.21 -1.13
N ASP A 363 23.23 -23.86 -0.42
CA ASP A 363 23.51 -23.54 0.96
C ASP A 363 24.24 -22.18 1.06
N THR A 364 24.04 -21.44 2.16
CA THR A 364 24.71 -20.14 2.40
C THR A 364 26.23 -20.22 2.37
N THR A 365 26.85 -21.38 2.57
CA THR A 365 28.31 -21.58 2.38
C THR A 365 28.80 -21.24 0.97
N GLN A 366 27.94 -21.32 -0.06
CA GLN A 366 28.28 -20.93 -1.43
C GLN A 366 28.41 -19.40 -1.59
N LEU A 367 27.73 -18.62 -0.76
CA LEU A 367 27.65 -17.16 -0.88
C LEU A 367 29.04 -16.51 -0.87
N ALA A 368 29.93 -16.94 0.02
CA ALA A 368 31.29 -16.39 0.11
C ALA A 368 32.12 -16.61 -1.17
N THR A 369 31.90 -17.74 -1.86
CA THR A 369 32.57 -18.04 -3.14
C THR A 369 32.05 -17.11 -4.24
N ASP A 370 30.73 -16.93 -4.32
CA ASP A 370 30.11 -16.12 -5.37
C ASP A 370 30.39 -14.63 -5.17
N LEU A 371 30.51 -14.17 -3.91
CA LEU A 371 30.91 -12.79 -3.58
C LEU A 371 32.38 -12.46 -3.85
N SER A 372 33.21 -13.43 -4.28
CA SER A 372 34.65 -13.22 -4.50
C SER A 372 34.96 -12.22 -5.64
N SER A 373 34.03 -12.01 -6.56
CA SER A 373 34.13 -11.03 -7.65
C SER A 373 32.77 -10.52 -8.11
N ALA A 374 32.75 -9.32 -8.67
CA ALA A 374 31.58 -8.74 -9.36
C ALA A 374 30.93 -9.71 -10.36
N SER A 375 31.74 -10.43 -11.15
CA SER A 375 31.26 -11.34 -12.19
C SER A 375 30.67 -12.65 -11.68
N THR A 376 31.02 -13.06 -10.46
CA THR A 376 30.52 -14.30 -9.84
C THR A 376 29.30 -14.04 -8.96
N THR A 377 29.12 -12.80 -8.49
CA THR A 377 27.93 -12.38 -7.75
C THR A 377 26.70 -12.41 -8.67
N PRO A 378 25.59 -13.07 -8.29
CA PRO A 378 24.36 -13.07 -9.09
C PRO A 378 23.75 -11.67 -9.22
N ASN A 379 23.03 -11.39 -10.31
CA ASN A 379 22.26 -10.15 -10.41
C ASN A 379 21.14 -10.09 -9.34
N PHE A 380 20.59 -11.23 -8.95
CA PHE A 380 19.64 -11.34 -7.85
C PHE A 380 20.05 -12.45 -6.88
N SER A 381 20.09 -12.15 -5.59
CA SER A 381 20.36 -13.12 -4.53
C SER A 381 19.24 -13.07 -3.50
N TRP A 382 18.53 -14.18 -3.31
CA TRP A 382 17.71 -14.41 -2.12
C TRP A 382 18.59 -15.05 -1.05
N ILE A 383 18.64 -14.51 0.15
CA ILE A 383 19.46 -15.06 1.24
C ILE A 383 18.55 -15.25 2.44
N ALA A 384 18.39 -16.50 2.86
CA ALA A 384 17.55 -16.91 3.97
C ALA A 384 18.39 -17.51 5.09
N ALA A 385 17.95 -17.27 6.32
CA ALA A 385 18.45 -18.00 7.48
C ALA A 385 17.80 -19.40 7.52
N ASP A 386 17.96 -20.09 8.64
CA ASP A 386 17.13 -21.25 8.99
C ASP A 386 16.17 -20.80 10.12
N ASP A 387 15.14 -21.60 10.44
CA ASP A 387 14.10 -21.25 11.42
C ASP A 387 14.65 -20.75 12.76
N TYR A 388 15.84 -21.20 13.16
CA TYR A 388 16.40 -20.74 14.43
C TYR A 388 16.89 -19.30 14.33
N TYR A 389 17.51 -18.94 13.21
CA TYR A 389 18.17 -17.66 13.01
C TYR A 389 17.32 -16.58 12.36
N ASP A 390 16.25 -16.91 11.65
CA ASP A 390 15.31 -15.92 11.09
C ASP A 390 14.35 -15.32 12.13
N GLY A 391 14.06 -16.05 13.20
CA GLY A 391 13.15 -15.62 14.25
C GLY A 391 12.14 -16.68 14.71
N GLU A 392 11.75 -17.62 13.84
CA GLU A 392 10.61 -18.52 14.08
C GLU A 392 10.81 -19.44 15.29
N ALA A 393 11.90 -20.21 15.30
CA ALA A 393 12.17 -21.17 16.36
C ALA A 393 12.89 -20.57 17.58
N SER A 394 13.56 -19.42 17.43
CA SER A 394 14.24 -18.74 18.55
C SER A 394 13.28 -17.91 19.42
N GLY A 395 12.03 -17.74 18.97
CA GLY A 395 10.91 -17.25 19.77
C GLY A 395 10.51 -15.81 19.48
N ASN A 396 10.43 -15.46 18.19
CA ASN A 396 9.58 -14.41 17.62
C ASN A 396 9.75 -13.03 18.29
N GLY A 397 10.98 -12.52 18.32
CA GLY A 397 11.26 -11.17 18.81
C GLY A 397 11.49 -11.04 20.31
N ASN A 398 11.62 -12.15 21.05
CA ASN A 398 12.16 -12.08 22.41
C ASN A 398 13.66 -11.73 22.41
N VAL A 399 14.23 -11.31 23.55
CA VAL A 399 15.66 -10.94 23.70
C VAL A 399 16.64 -11.96 23.10
N THR A 400 16.40 -13.25 23.28
CA THR A 400 17.25 -14.31 22.69
C THR A 400 17.10 -14.32 21.18
N SER A 401 15.86 -14.31 20.67
CA SER A 401 15.56 -14.27 19.24
C SER A 401 16.19 -13.06 18.56
N LEU A 402 15.99 -11.85 19.11
CA LEU A 402 16.55 -10.60 18.54
C LEU A 402 18.08 -10.65 18.43
N LYS A 403 18.76 -11.12 19.47
CA LYS A 403 20.23 -11.30 19.45
C LYS A 403 20.69 -12.35 18.44
N THR A 404 19.93 -13.43 18.29
CA THR A 404 20.19 -14.50 17.33
C THR A 404 20.05 -13.97 15.90
N GLN A 405 18.93 -13.31 15.58
CA GLN A 405 18.66 -12.68 14.29
C GLN A 405 19.72 -11.64 13.93
N ASP A 406 20.02 -10.69 14.85
CA ASP A 406 21.02 -9.63 14.61
C ASP A 406 22.43 -10.20 14.39
N GLY A 407 22.79 -11.23 15.17
CA GLY A 407 24.07 -11.92 15.03
C GLY A 407 24.22 -12.60 13.67
N TRP A 408 23.17 -13.28 13.20
CA TRP A 408 23.14 -13.91 11.88
C TRP A 408 23.22 -12.87 10.76
N LEU A 409 22.39 -11.82 10.81
CA LEU A 409 22.39 -10.73 9.85
C LEU A 409 23.80 -10.13 9.73
N LYS A 410 24.47 -9.89 10.85
CA LYS A 410 25.85 -9.38 10.87
C LYS A 410 26.84 -10.32 10.19
N GLN A 411 26.77 -11.61 10.50
CA GLN A 411 27.69 -12.61 9.95
C GLN A 411 27.50 -12.77 8.44
N THR A 412 26.25 -12.77 7.98
CA THR A 412 25.88 -13.05 6.58
C THR A 412 26.01 -11.82 5.69
N LEU A 413 25.62 -10.64 6.17
CA LEU A 413 25.56 -9.42 5.36
C LEU A 413 26.87 -8.62 5.36
N ALA A 414 27.73 -8.72 6.38
CA ALA A 414 29.02 -8.02 6.35
C ALA A 414 29.90 -8.38 5.12
N PRO A 415 30.02 -9.66 4.71
CA PRO A 415 30.67 -10.03 3.45
C PRO A 415 29.98 -9.44 2.21
N VAL A 416 28.65 -9.38 2.18
CA VAL A 416 27.88 -8.78 1.06
C VAL A 416 28.28 -7.31 0.90
N LEU A 417 28.22 -6.52 1.98
CA LEU A 417 28.48 -5.08 1.99
C LEU A 417 29.95 -4.72 1.73
N THR A 418 30.87 -5.69 1.81
CA THR A 418 32.30 -5.50 1.54
C THR A 418 32.76 -6.16 0.23
N SER A 419 31.86 -6.86 -0.46
CA SER A 419 32.16 -7.56 -1.72
C SER A 419 32.58 -6.60 -2.84
N PRO A 420 33.29 -7.08 -3.88
CA PRO A 420 33.56 -6.30 -5.08
C PRO A 420 32.29 -5.83 -5.78
N ALA A 421 31.22 -6.65 -5.81
CA ALA A 421 29.93 -6.23 -6.34
C ALA A 421 29.39 -4.99 -5.60
N TRP A 422 29.44 -4.98 -4.26
CA TRP A 422 28.97 -3.83 -3.50
C TRP A 422 29.86 -2.58 -3.64
N THR A 423 31.18 -2.79 -3.57
CA THR A 423 32.15 -1.68 -3.51
C THR A 423 32.51 -1.09 -4.86
N GLN A 424 32.28 -1.82 -5.96
CA GLN A 424 32.68 -1.43 -7.32
C GLN A 424 31.50 -1.27 -8.28
N GLN A 425 30.34 -1.84 -7.96
CA GLN A 425 29.12 -1.77 -8.77
C GLN A 425 27.93 -1.26 -7.96
N ARG A 426 26.78 -1.09 -8.62
CA ARG A 426 25.55 -0.66 -7.95
C ARG A 426 24.85 -1.87 -7.38
N SER A 427 24.78 -1.93 -6.05
CA SER A 427 24.14 -3.01 -5.31
C SER A 427 23.06 -2.46 -4.38
N LEU A 428 21.97 -3.18 -4.24
CA LEU A 428 20.87 -2.89 -3.33
C LEU A 428 20.70 -4.05 -2.36
N LEU A 429 20.62 -3.76 -1.06
CA LEU A 429 20.13 -4.68 -0.04
C LEU A 429 18.69 -4.28 0.31
N VAL A 430 17.79 -5.24 0.30
CA VAL A 430 16.43 -5.15 0.85
C VAL A 430 16.36 -6.17 1.99
N LEU A 431 16.12 -5.68 3.21
CA LEU A 431 15.91 -6.49 4.41
C LEU A 431 14.49 -6.25 4.93
N THR A 432 13.73 -7.31 5.11
CA THR A 432 12.36 -7.28 5.62
C THR A 432 12.06 -8.51 6.47
N TRP A 433 10.84 -8.58 7.01
CA TRP A 433 10.27 -9.76 7.63
C TRP A 433 9.09 -10.24 6.80
N ASP A 434 8.72 -11.51 6.90
CA ASP A 434 7.53 -12.06 6.24
C ASP A 434 6.24 -11.57 6.93
N GLU A 435 6.23 -11.55 8.26
CA GLU A 435 5.08 -11.23 9.09
C GLU A 435 5.47 -10.82 10.51
N SER A 436 4.56 -10.11 11.16
CA SER A 436 4.64 -9.77 12.57
C SER A 436 4.12 -10.94 13.40
N ASN A 437 4.62 -11.08 14.62
CA ASN A 437 4.18 -12.13 15.54
C ASN A 437 2.76 -11.90 16.07
N ASN A 438 2.44 -10.65 16.44
CA ASN A 438 1.18 -10.31 17.11
C ASN A 438 0.65 -8.90 16.78
N GLU A 439 1.31 -8.13 15.92
CA GLU A 439 0.85 -6.78 15.59
C GLU A 439 -0.32 -6.79 14.60
N ALA A 440 -1.30 -5.93 14.88
CA ALA A 440 -2.40 -5.71 13.94
C ALA A 440 -1.84 -5.16 12.62
N TYR A 441 -2.47 -5.55 11.51
CA TYR A 441 -2.02 -5.17 10.16
C TYR A 441 -0.68 -5.76 9.73
N ASN A 442 -0.14 -6.72 10.45
CA ASN A 442 1.08 -7.40 10.06
C ASN A 442 2.26 -6.43 9.87
N HIS A 443 2.42 -5.49 10.82
CA HIS A 443 3.39 -4.40 10.73
C HIS A 443 4.80 -4.91 11.02
N ILE A 444 5.70 -4.71 10.05
CA ILE A 444 7.04 -5.32 10.02
C ILE A 444 8.10 -4.29 9.65
N VAL A 445 9.35 -4.53 10.08
CA VAL A 445 10.48 -3.69 9.70
C VAL A 445 10.84 -3.93 8.24
N THR A 446 11.11 -2.86 7.49
CA THR A 446 11.74 -2.96 6.17
C THR A 446 12.79 -1.88 6.00
N THR A 447 14.03 -2.26 5.69
CA THR A 447 15.16 -1.35 5.49
C THR A 447 15.89 -1.64 4.20
N LEU A 448 16.22 -0.57 3.46
CA LEU A 448 16.96 -0.63 2.21
C LEU A 448 18.31 0.03 2.41
N VAL A 449 19.37 -0.60 1.89
CA VAL A 449 20.72 -0.02 1.85
C VAL A 449 21.21 -0.06 0.42
N GLY A 450 21.65 1.09 -0.11
CA GLY A 450 22.15 1.20 -1.48
C GLY A 450 23.63 1.50 -1.49
N SER A 451 24.40 0.75 -2.27
CA SER A 451 25.81 1.06 -2.48
C SER A 451 25.98 2.45 -3.12
N GLN A 452 27.15 3.06 -2.92
CA GLN A 452 27.51 4.35 -3.52
C GLN A 452 26.53 5.50 -3.18
N GLY A 453 25.82 5.42 -2.05
CA GLY A 453 24.88 6.45 -1.60
C GLY A 453 23.62 6.55 -2.46
N THR A 454 23.26 5.45 -3.15
CA THR A 454 22.04 5.40 -3.99
C THR A 454 20.75 5.37 -3.18
N VAL A 455 20.83 4.97 -1.91
CA VAL A 455 19.81 5.17 -0.88
C VAL A 455 20.38 6.17 0.13
N PRO A 456 19.68 7.27 0.44
CA PRO A 456 20.14 8.23 1.44
C PRO A 456 20.14 7.63 2.84
N ALA A 457 21.27 7.80 3.53
CA ALA A 457 21.51 7.27 4.87
C ALA A 457 20.64 7.94 5.94
N ALA A 458 20.26 7.17 6.96
CA ALA A 458 19.46 7.59 8.12
C ALA A 458 18.15 8.30 7.75
N THR A 459 17.47 7.81 6.71
CA THR A 459 16.16 8.33 6.31
C THR A 459 15.02 7.39 6.66
N THR A 460 13.83 7.94 6.85
CA THR A 460 12.62 7.16 7.07
C THR A 460 11.51 7.55 6.10
N SER A 461 10.58 6.64 5.87
CA SER A 461 9.42 6.87 5.02
C SER A 461 8.15 6.39 5.72
N PRO A 462 7.18 7.29 5.97
CA PRO A 462 5.88 6.92 6.54
C PRO A 462 4.87 6.51 5.46
N ALA A 463 5.30 6.36 4.20
CA ALA A 463 4.42 5.88 3.14
C ALA A 463 4.09 4.40 3.33
N HIS A 464 2.84 4.05 3.07
CA HIS A 464 2.32 2.69 3.17
C HIS A 464 2.90 1.79 2.06
N TYR A 465 3.48 0.66 2.45
CA TYR A 465 4.04 -0.35 1.55
C TYR A 465 3.75 -1.76 2.03
N ASP A 466 3.92 -2.72 1.12
CA ASP A 466 3.75 -4.14 1.36
C ASP A 466 4.75 -4.97 0.52
N HIS A 467 4.67 -6.31 0.61
CA HIS A 467 5.52 -7.23 -0.13
C HIS A 467 5.46 -7.07 -1.66
N TYR A 468 4.33 -6.65 -2.23
CA TYR A 468 4.26 -6.36 -3.66
C TYR A 468 5.04 -5.10 -4.04
N GLY A 469 5.15 -4.14 -3.12
CA GLY A 469 6.06 -3.01 -3.23
C GLY A 469 7.52 -3.44 -3.35
N ILE A 470 7.95 -4.45 -2.58
CA ILE A 470 9.30 -5.04 -2.69
C ILE A 470 9.48 -5.72 -4.05
N ALA A 471 8.53 -6.56 -4.49
CA ALA A 471 8.56 -7.21 -5.80
C ALA A 471 8.77 -6.17 -6.92
N ARG A 472 7.92 -5.13 -6.94
CA ARG A 472 8.01 -4.02 -7.92
C ARG A 472 9.33 -3.26 -7.85
N THR A 473 9.91 -3.14 -6.66
CA THR A 473 11.22 -2.48 -6.46
C THR A 473 12.35 -3.31 -7.05
N ILE A 474 12.37 -4.63 -6.82
CA ILE A 474 13.37 -5.55 -7.38
C ILE A 474 13.28 -5.55 -8.91
N GLU A 475 12.07 -5.63 -9.45
CA GLU A 475 11.85 -5.55 -10.89
C GLU A 475 12.38 -4.26 -11.49
N ALA A 476 12.04 -3.11 -10.90
CA ALA A 476 12.51 -1.83 -11.38
C ALA A 476 14.04 -1.69 -11.27
N ALA A 477 14.63 -2.15 -10.16
CA ALA A 477 16.08 -2.15 -9.95
C ALA A 477 16.81 -2.97 -11.02
N LEU A 478 16.26 -4.11 -11.42
CA LEU A 478 16.88 -5.02 -12.38
C LEU A 478 16.40 -4.83 -13.82
N GLY A 479 15.44 -3.95 -14.07
CA GLY A 479 14.89 -3.68 -15.41
C GLY A 479 13.98 -4.79 -15.93
N LEU A 480 13.17 -5.38 -15.06
CA LEU A 480 12.25 -6.48 -15.35
C LEU A 480 10.81 -5.99 -15.49
N PRO A 481 9.95 -6.70 -16.25
CA PRO A 481 8.51 -6.48 -16.22
C PRO A 481 7.90 -7.03 -14.93
N GLY A 482 6.72 -6.54 -14.57
CA GLY A 482 5.87 -7.16 -13.54
C GLY A 482 5.40 -8.56 -13.94
N LEU A 483 5.17 -9.43 -12.95
CA LEU A 483 4.66 -10.79 -13.15
C LEU A 483 3.14 -10.83 -13.19
N THR A 484 2.46 -10.05 -12.34
CA THR A 484 1.01 -10.03 -12.19
C THR A 484 0.46 -8.60 -12.14
N ALA A 485 -0.82 -8.43 -11.80
CA ALA A 485 -1.37 -7.11 -11.50
C ALA A 485 -0.89 -6.57 -10.15
N ASN A 486 -0.57 -7.43 -9.18
CA ASN A 486 -0.17 -6.97 -7.86
C ASN A 486 1.15 -6.23 -7.91
N ASP A 487 2.22 -6.88 -8.35
CA ASP A 487 3.52 -6.21 -8.48
C ASP A 487 3.47 -5.04 -9.49
N THR A 488 2.83 -5.21 -10.66
CA THR A 488 2.78 -4.18 -11.70
C THR A 488 2.17 -2.87 -11.22
N TYR A 489 1.11 -2.94 -10.40
CA TYR A 489 0.43 -1.75 -9.90
C TYR A 489 0.81 -1.39 -8.46
N ALA A 490 1.65 -2.18 -7.78
CA ALA A 490 2.18 -1.83 -6.48
C ALA A 490 3.05 -0.58 -6.58
N THR A 491 3.08 0.20 -5.51
CA THR A 491 3.97 1.35 -5.44
C THR A 491 5.37 0.84 -5.09
N PRO A 492 6.38 0.97 -5.97
CA PRO A 492 7.75 0.65 -5.59
C PRO A 492 8.19 1.57 -4.45
N LEU A 493 9.19 1.15 -3.67
CA LEU A 493 9.71 1.83 -2.48
C LEU A 493 10.51 3.10 -2.86
N ASN A 494 9.88 3.98 -3.63
CA ASN A 494 10.44 5.18 -4.23
C ASN A 494 11.01 6.14 -3.18
N THR A 495 10.35 6.21 -2.02
CA THR A 495 10.76 7.06 -0.90
C THR A 495 12.05 6.58 -0.24
N ALA A 496 12.53 5.36 -0.52
CA ALA A 496 13.88 4.97 -0.11
C ALA A 496 14.97 5.68 -0.94
N PHE A 497 14.73 5.95 -2.23
CA PHE A 497 15.76 6.50 -3.14
C PHE A 497 15.67 8.01 -3.33
N ALA A 498 14.46 8.54 -3.17
CA ALA A 498 14.17 9.96 -3.18
C ALA A 498 13.28 10.25 -1.96
N PRO A 499 13.87 10.37 -0.77
CA PRO A 499 13.13 10.50 0.48
C PRO A 499 12.09 11.59 0.37
N TYR A 500 10.93 11.29 0.95
CA TYR A 500 9.84 12.21 1.02
C TYR A 500 10.32 13.47 1.73
N ASN A 501 10.55 14.55 0.96
CA ASN A 501 10.86 15.87 1.49
C ASN A 501 9.57 16.52 2.00
N GLY A 502 8.88 15.86 2.92
CA GLY A 502 7.84 16.51 3.70
C GLY A 502 8.48 17.72 4.37
N THR A 503 7.93 18.92 4.15
CA THR A 503 8.44 20.13 4.82
C THR A 503 7.76 20.36 6.16
N THR A 504 6.77 19.54 6.51
CA THR A 504 5.92 19.70 7.69
C THR A 504 5.71 18.35 8.36
N PRO A 505 5.63 18.31 9.70
CA PRO A 505 5.20 17.11 10.40
C PRO A 505 3.84 16.65 9.90
N THR A 506 3.61 15.34 9.94
CA THR A 506 2.35 14.73 9.54
C THR A 506 1.70 14.01 10.72
N LEU A 507 0.37 13.96 10.67
CA LEU A 507 -0.45 13.11 11.51
C LEU A 507 -1.56 12.58 10.60
N THR A 508 -1.60 11.27 10.43
CA THR A 508 -2.65 10.55 9.72
C THR A 508 -3.23 9.49 10.65
N GLY A 509 -4.45 9.05 10.39
CA GLY A 509 -5.06 7.91 11.06
C GLY A 509 -5.30 6.81 10.05
N ASP A 510 -5.20 5.55 10.49
CA ASP A 510 -5.69 4.39 9.74
C ASP A 510 -7.18 4.54 9.38
N LEU A 511 -7.94 5.17 10.28
CA LEU A 511 -9.38 5.37 10.17
C LEU A 511 -9.77 6.80 10.59
N ASN A 512 -10.52 7.47 9.72
CA ASN A 512 -11.22 8.73 10.05
C ASN A 512 -12.55 8.49 10.79
N SER A 513 -12.98 7.23 10.90
CA SER A 513 -14.20 6.80 11.59
C SER A 513 -14.04 5.39 12.14
N VAL A 514 -14.43 5.15 13.39
CA VAL A 514 -14.30 3.85 14.09
C VAL A 514 -15.53 3.61 14.98
N ALA A 515 -15.91 2.36 15.23
CA ALA A 515 -16.99 2.05 16.17
C ALA A 515 -16.59 2.39 17.62
N ASN A 516 -17.52 2.86 18.46
CA ASN A 516 -17.24 3.02 19.89
C ASN A 516 -16.80 1.70 20.54
N GLY A 517 -15.61 1.72 21.14
CA GLY A 517 -14.95 0.53 21.71
C GLY A 517 -13.93 -0.11 20.76
N GLY A 518 -13.89 0.30 19.49
CA GLY A 518 -12.87 -0.10 18.52
C GLY A 518 -11.54 0.61 18.72
N ASN A 519 -10.53 0.21 17.96
CA ASN A 519 -9.19 0.79 17.99
C ASN A 519 -8.94 1.65 16.75
N VAL A 520 -8.17 2.72 16.92
CA VAL A 520 -7.70 3.59 15.83
C VAL A 520 -6.22 3.85 16.01
N THR A 521 -5.45 3.75 14.93
CA THR A 521 -4.00 3.93 14.91
C THR A 521 -3.64 5.21 14.19
N PHE A 522 -2.98 6.11 14.90
CA PHE A 522 -2.47 7.35 14.32
C PHE A 522 -0.99 7.20 13.98
N ARG A 523 -0.64 7.52 12.75
CA ARG A 523 0.73 7.57 12.26
C ARG A 523 1.20 9.01 12.26
N TYR A 524 2.43 9.19 12.72
CA TYR A 524 3.05 10.50 12.81
C TYR A 524 4.41 10.48 12.13
N SER A 525 4.83 11.65 11.64
CA SER A 525 6.22 11.85 11.24
C SER A 525 6.64 13.30 11.47
N VAL A 526 7.93 13.49 11.72
CA VAL A 526 8.59 14.81 11.68
C VAL A 526 9.67 14.81 10.59
N PRO A 527 9.79 15.88 9.80
CA PRO A 527 10.73 15.93 8.69
C PRO A 527 12.18 16.22 9.10
N SER A 528 12.43 16.49 10.38
CA SER A 528 13.76 16.87 10.88
C SER A 528 14.09 16.13 12.18
N ALA A 529 15.32 15.60 12.25
CA ALA A 529 15.87 15.02 13.48
C ALA A 529 15.86 15.99 14.67
N ALA A 530 15.93 17.31 14.41
CA ALA A 530 15.83 18.32 15.46
C ALA A 530 14.42 18.41 16.11
N GLN A 531 13.41 17.83 15.47
CA GLN A 531 12.04 17.76 15.98
C GLN A 531 11.76 16.44 16.71
N VAL A 532 12.66 15.45 16.63
CA VAL A 532 12.58 14.19 17.39
C VAL A 532 12.80 14.48 18.87
N ASN A 533 11.89 14.00 19.71
CA ASN A 533 11.96 14.22 21.15
C ASN A 533 11.18 13.13 21.87
N ALA A 534 11.80 12.52 22.88
CA ALA A 534 11.21 11.45 23.70
C ALA A 534 9.86 11.82 24.36
N LYS A 535 9.52 13.11 24.41
CA LYS A 535 8.30 13.67 25.00
C LYS A 535 7.33 14.21 23.95
N ASN A 536 7.57 14.02 22.67
CA ASN A 536 6.53 14.24 21.66
C ASN A 536 5.39 13.23 21.90
N TRP A 537 4.16 13.63 21.64
CA TRP A 537 2.99 12.83 22.01
C TRP A 537 1.78 13.10 21.14
N ILE A 538 0.92 12.11 20.99
CA ILE A 538 -0.37 12.23 20.30
C ILE A 538 -1.46 12.36 21.36
N GLY A 539 -2.36 13.33 21.19
CA GLY A 539 -3.50 13.58 22.07
C GLY A 539 -4.81 13.61 21.30
N ILE A 540 -5.83 12.93 21.84
CA ILE A 540 -7.21 12.95 21.34
C ILE A 540 -8.04 13.94 22.17
N TYR A 541 -8.75 14.84 21.50
CA TYR A 541 -9.57 15.89 22.11
C TYR A 541 -11.00 15.83 21.57
N PRO A 542 -12.01 16.36 22.30
CA PRO A 542 -13.31 16.61 21.71
C PRO A 542 -13.18 17.51 20.47
N ALA A 543 -14.00 17.29 19.44
CA ALA A 543 -13.95 18.10 18.22
C ALA A 543 -14.05 19.61 18.51
N GLY A 544 -13.19 20.38 17.86
CA GLY A 544 -13.07 21.83 18.03
C GLY A 544 -12.30 22.28 19.26
N VAL A 545 -11.82 21.37 20.12
CA VAL A 545 -11.03 21.72 21.30
C VAL A 545 -9.55 21.77 20.94
N ALA A 546 -8.96 22.96 21.02
CA ALA A 546 -7.52 23.13 20.82
C ALA A 546 -6.69 22.56 22.00
N PRO A 547 -5.51 21.99 21.74
CA PRO A 547 -4.57 21.54 22.77
C PRO A 547 -4.28 22.63 23.82
N GLY A 548 -4.23 22.23 25.09
CA GLY A 548 -3.96 23.12 26.22
C GLY A 548 -5.18 23.91 26.74
N LYS A 549 -6.33 23.84 26.07
CA LYS A 549 -7.62 24.34 26.62
C LYS A 549 -8.30 23.35 27.55
N GLN A 550 -8.09 22.07 27.32
CA GLN A 550 -8.56 20.95 28.12
C GLN A 550 -7.48 19.86 28.10
N SER A 551 -7.46 18.98 29.09
CA SER A 551 -6.69 17.74 29.01
C SER A 551 -7.21 16.87 27.85
N SER A 552 -6.29 16.19 27.16
CA SER A 552 -6.64 15.16 26.18
C SER A 552 -7.42 14.02 26.85
N LEU A 553 -8.37 13.45 26.11
CA LEU A 553 -9.18 12.31 26.56
C LEU A 553 -8.36 11.02 26.58
N ALA A 554 -7.46 10.87 25.60
CA ALA A 554 -6.48 9.81 25.53
C ALA A 554 -5.18 10.39 24.96
N TRP A 555 -4.04 9.81 25.34
CA TRP A 555 -2.74 10.21 24.83
C TRP A 555 -1.75 9.04 24.84
N ALA A 556 -0.73 9.13 23.99
CA ALA A 556 0.42 8.23 23.94
C ALA A 556 1.67 9.01 23.52
N TYR A 557 2.85 8.63 24.03
CA TYR A 557 4.10 9.18 23.52
C TYR A 557 4.35 8.73 22.07
N ALA A 558 4.96 9.61 21.32
CA ALA A 558 5.28 9.48 19.91
C ALA A 558 6.72 10.01 19.68
N PRO A 559 7.73 9.32 20.26
CA PRO A 559 9.06 9.89 20.50
C PRO A 559 9.93 9.95 19.25
N ASP A 560 9.64 9.10 18.26
CA ASP A 560 10.52 8.83 17.14
C ASP A 560 10.34 9.84 16.00
N SER A 561 11.22 9.76 14.99
CA SER A 561 11.08 10.55 13.75
C SER A 561 9.81 10.24 12.98
N SER A 562 9.31 9.01 13.12
CA SER A 562 8.00 8.57 12.68
C SER A 562 7.59 7.33 13.44
N GLY A 563 6.29 7.08 13.54
CA GLY A 563 5.78 5.85 14.14
C GLY A 563 4.27 5.82 14.13
N ALA A 564 3.71 4.87 14.86
CA ALA A 564 2.28 4.67 15.00
C ALA A 564 1.89 4.61 16.48
N ALA A 565 0.67 5.06 16.80
CA ALA A 565 0.10 4.96 18.14
C ALA A 565 -1.37 4.54 18.05
N THR A 566 -1.69 3.38 18.62
CA THR A 566 -3.04 2.83 18.64
C THR A 566 -3.78 3.23 19.91
N PHE A 567 -5.01 3.71 19.74
CA PHE A 567 -5.91 4.18 20.79
C PHE A 567 -7.20 3.38 20.79
N SER A 568 -7.61 2.89 21.95
CA SER A 568 -8.96 2.34 22.14
C SER A 568 -9.96 3.48 22.34
N THR A 569 -10.96 3.53 21.47
CA THR A 569 -12.02 4.55 21.53
C THR A 569 -13.00 4.35 22.67
N GLY A 570 -13.03 3.15 23.29
CA GLY A 570 -13.80 2.90 24.50
C GLY A 570 -13.35 3.73 25.70
N LYS A 571 -12.16 4.36 25.63
CA LYS A 571 -11.67 5.31 26.64
C LYS A 571 -12.07 6.76 26.34
N LEU A 572 -12.70 7.03 25.21
CA LEU A 572 -13.20 8.35 24.84
C LEU A 572 -14.60 8.59 25.45
N SER A 573 -15.15 9.79 25.25
CA SER A 573 -16.43 10.21 25.85
C SER A 573 -17.68 9.59 25.17
N GLY A 574 -17.53 8.48 24.46
CA GLY A 574 -18.59 7.78 23.71
C GLY A 574 -18.61 8.13 22.21
N PRO A 575 -19.74 7.89 21.52
CA PRO A 575 -19.89 8.29 20.12
C PRO A 575 -19.81 9.80 19.95
N GLY A 576 -19.13 10.27 18.90
CA GLY A 576 -18.94 11.69 18.63
C GLY A 576 -17.78 11.98 17.70
N ASN A 577 -17.53 13.27 17.45
CA ASN A 577 -16.36 13.70 16.68
C ASN A 577 -15.24 14.14 17.64
N TYR A 578 -14.01 13.84 17.25
CA TYR A 578 -12.79 14.10 17.99
C TYR A 578 -11.74 14.72 17.07
N ASP A 579 -10.88 15.55 17.63
CA ASP A 579 -9.70 16.08 16.97
C ASP A 579 -8.46 15.46 17.59
N VAL A 580 -7.56 14.95 16.74
CA VAL A 580 -6.32 14.32 17.16
C VAL A 580 -5.16 15.21 16.74
N TYR A 581 -4.23 15.43 17.66
CA TYR A 581 -3.07 16.30 17.44
C TYR A 581 -1.79 15.56 17.80
N TYR A 582 -0.76 15.80 17.01
CA TYR A 582 0.61 15.44 17.33
C TYR A 582 1.29 16.68 17.93
N LEU A 583 1.86 16.53 19.12
CA LEU A 583 2.23 17.61 20.01
C LEU A 583 3.69 17.46 20.46
N ALA A 584 4.37 18.60 20.62
CA ALA A 584 5.80 18.62 20.92
C ALA A 584 6.09 18.62 22.43
N ASN A 585 7.02 17.76 22.86
CA ASN A 585 7.80 17.87 24.11
C ASN A 585 6.97 18.14 25.39
N ASP A 586 6.01 17.29 25.73
CA ASP A 586 5.04 17.44 26.85
C ASP A 586 4.22 18.75 26.83
N GLY A 587 4.35 19.54 25.77
CA GLY A 587 3.67 20.80 25.57
C GLY A 587 2.47 20.65 24.65
N TYR A 588 1.82 21.78 24.38
CA TYR A 588 0.65 21.88 23.50
C TYR A 588 0.97 22.53 22.15
N SER A 589 2.26 22.64 21.81
CA SER A 589 2.69 23.09 20.49
C SER A 589 2.38 22.00 19.47
N VAL A 590 1.50 22.33 18.51
CA VAL A 590 1.08 21.40 17.46
C VAL A 590 2.19 21.19 16.44
N LEU A 591 2.64 19.95 16.32
CA LEU A 591 3.48 19.47 15.23
C LEU A 591 2.63 19.19 13.99
N ALA A 592 1.53 18.45 14.16
CA ALA A 592 0.58 18.14 13.08
C ALA A 592 -0.86 17.93 13.61
N GLY A 593 -1.83 18.07 12.71
CA GLY A 593 -3.27 17.98 13.00
C GLY A 593 -4.00 19.34 12.94
N PRO A 594 -5.30 19.37 13.26
CA PRO A 594 -6.09 18.24 13.72
C PRO A 594 -6.32 17.20 12.62
N PHE A 595 -6.20 15.92 12.98
CA PHE A 595 -6.84 14.83 12.26
C PHE A 595 -8.24 14.64 12.85
N SER A 596 -9.27 14.57 12.00
CA SER A 596 -10.65 14.42 12.46
C SER A 596 -11.02 12.94 12.57
N LEU A 597 -11.42 12.51 13.76
CA LEU A 597 -11.87 11.17 14.08
C LEU A 597 -13.37 11.17 14.43
N ALA A 598 -14.17 10.38 13.74
CA ALA A 598 -15.54 10.06 14.14
C ALA A 598 -15.59 8.74 14.92
N VAL A 599 -16.31 8.71 16.03
CA VAL A 599 -16.59 7.49 16.80
C VAL A 599 -18.09 7.23 16.75
N GLY A 600 -18.46 6.05 16.23
CA GLY A 600 -19.84 5.62 15.97
C GLY A 600 -20.57 5.06 17.18
#